data_AF-A0A920UTF8-F1
#
_entry.id   AF-A0A920UTF8-F1
#
_cell.length_a   1.000
_cell.length_b   1.000
_cell.length_c   1.000
_cell.angle_alpha   90.00
_cell.angle_beta   90.00
_cell.angle_gamma   90.00
#
_symmetry.space_group_name_H-M   'P 1'
#
loop_
_entity.id
_entity.type
_entity.pdbx_description
1 polymer ?
#
loop_
_entity_poly.entity_id
_entity_poly.type
_entity_poly.pdbx_seq_one_letter_code
_entity_poly.pdbx_strand_id
1 'polypeptide(L)'
;MAEPGVKFATRMGFILAAMGSAVGLGNIWRFTFMAGENGGGAFILLYFLFIVFLGIPCVIAMICIGRRGGHSPAGSTKALAVAEGRSENWKLLGWLAIGVAFLALTFFSVIAGWVLAYLPYSLSGGFVGITAEESVQLFDDIQASPLGMTFWQACLWY
;
A
#
# COMPACT_ATOMS: atom_id res chain seq x y z
N MET A 1 -28.12 18.28 -6.74
CA MET A 1 -28.18 17.45 -5.51
C MET A 1 -27.02 16.47 -5.61
N ALA A 2 -26.03 16.52 -4.72
CA ALA A 2 -24.94 15.54 -4.72
C ALA A 2 -25.51 14.18 -4.28
N GLU A 3 -25.23 13.12 -5.02
CA GLU A 3 -25.70 11.78 -4.65
C GLU A 3 -25.14 11.38 -3.28
N PRO A 4 -25.95 10.75 -2.41
CA PRO A 4 -25.46 10.27 -1.13
C PRO A 4 -24.35 9.25 -1.36
N GLY A 5 -23.14 9.55 -0.86
CA GLY A 5 -21.99 8.67 -1.01
C GLY A 5 -22.25 7.26 -0.47
N VAL A 6 -21.73 6.25 -1.16
CA VAL A 6 -21.88 4.83 -0.81
C VAL A 6 -21.33 4.60 0.61
N LYS A 7 -22.14 3.98 1.47
CA LYS A 7 -21.76 3.61 2.85
C LYS A 7 -21.58 2.10 2.96
N PHE A 8 -20.70 1.68 3.85
CA PHE A 8 -20.56 0.25 4.18
C PHE A 8 -21.83 -0.27 4.85
N ALA A 9 -22.31 -1.43 4.40
CA ALA A 9 -23.50 -2.08 4.95
C ALA A 9 -23.32 -2.51 6.41
N THR A 10 -22.10 -2.85 6.82
CA THR A 10 -21.80 -3.29 8.19
C THR A 10 -20.49 -2.70 8.71
N ARG A 11 -20.38 -2.59 10.04
CA ARG A 11 -19.13 -2.20 10.72
C ARG A 11 -18.00 -3.19 10.40
N MET A 12 -18.33 -4.49 10.33
CA MET A 12 -17.36 -5.52 9.99
C MET A 12 -16.84 -5.35 8.56
N GLY A 13 -17.73 -5.02 7.61
CA GLY A 13 -17.34 -4.73 6.23
C GLY A 13 -16.35 -3.56 6.13
N PHE A 14 -16.58 -2.49 6.90
CA PHE A 14 -15.61 -1.38 6.99
C PHE A 14 -14.26 -1.83 7.57
N ILE A 15 -14.27 -2.59 8.67
CA ILE A 15 -13.03 -3.07 9.31
C ILE A 15 -12.26 -4.00 8.38
N LEU A 16 -12.93 -4.94 7.70
CA LEU A 16 -12.31 -5.85 6.74
C LEU A 16 -11.71 -5.10 5.55
N ALA A 17 -12.42 -4.12 5.00
CA ALA A 17 -11.89 -3.28 3.91
C ALA A 17 -10.66 -2.47 4.37
N ALA A 18 -10.70 -1.91 5.58
CA ALA A 18 -9.56 -1.19 6.15
C ALA A 18 -8.35 -2.11 6.40
N MET A 19 -8.57 -3.30 6.93
CA MET A 19 -7.51 -4.30 7.13
C MET A 19 -6.93 -4.77 5.80
N GLY A 20 -7.78 -5.05 4.80
CA GLY A 20 -7.32 -5.41 3.45
C GLY A 20 -6.52 -4.31 2.77
N SER A 21 -6.84 -3.03 3.03
CA SER A 21 -6.03 -1.90 2.55
C SER A 21 -4.70 -1.75 3.30
N ALA A 22 -4.60 -2.19 4.55
CA ALA A 22 -3.41 -2.04 5.39
C ALA A 22 -2.44 -3.22 5.24
N VAL A 23 -2.96 -4.42 4.96
CA VAL A 23 -2.16 -5.64 4.77
C VAL A 23 -1.86 -5.81 3.29
N GLY A 24 -0.58 -5.84 2.93
CA GLY A 24 -0.17 -6.05 1.55
C GLY A 24 1.31 -6.38 1.42
N LEU A 25 1.81 -6.28 0.18
CA LEU A 25 3.20 -6.58 -0.20
C LEU A 25 4.25 -5.86 0.65
N GLY A 26 3.94 -4.65 1.13
CA GLY A 26 4.84 -3.89 2.00
C GLY A 26 5.22 -4.62 3.29
N ASN A 27 4.29 -5.38 3.88
CA ASN A 27 4.52 -6.10 5.13
C ASN A 27 5.34 -7.38 4.94
N ILE A 28 5.31 -7.96 3.74
CA ILE A 28 5.98 -9.23 3.45
C ILE A 28 7.38 -8.98 2.85
N TRP A 29 7.47 -8.07 1.88
CA TRP A 29 8.69 -7.82 1.14
C TRP A 29 9.50 -6.67 1.73
N ARG A 30 8.93 -5.46 1.83
CA ARG A 30 9.70 -4.28 2.25
C ARG A 30 10.08 -4.35 3.72
N PHE A 31 9.18 -4.82 4.59
CA PHE A 31 9.46 -4.93 6.02
C PHE A 31 10.59 -5.92 6.31
N THR A 32 10.57 -7.11 5.70
CA THR A 32 11.60 -8.14 5.93
C THR A 32 12.96 -7.68 5.43
N PHE A 33 13.01 -7.04 4.26
CA PHE A 33 14.23 -6.43 3.72
C PHE A 33 14.79 -5.36 4.66
N MET A 34 13.97 -4.39 5.07
CA MET A 34 14.40 -3.31 5.98
C MET A 34 14.85 -3.86 7.33
N ALA A 35 14.12 -4.82 7.90
CA ALA A 35 14.49 -5.45 9.17
C ALA A 35 15.82 -6.21 9.04
N GLY A 36 16.03 -6.93 7.94
CA GLY A 36 17.28 -7.64 7.66
C GLY A 36 18.49 -6.71 7.58
N GLU A 37 18.38 -5.60 6.85
CA GLU A 37 19.51 -4.68 6.65
C GLU A 37 19.76 -3.72 7.82
N ASN A 38 18.75 -3.37 8.61
CA ASN A 38 18.86 -2.33 9.64
C ASN A 38 19.06 -2.86 11.07
N GLY A 39 19.67 -4.04 11.22
CA GLY A 39 20.01 -4.59 12.55
C GLY A 39 18.88 -5.37 13.22
N GLY A 40 17.94 -5.92 12.45
CA GLY A 40 16.98 -6.94 12.89
C GLY A 40 16.12 -6.50 14.06
N GLY A 41 16.34 -7.12 15.22
CA GLY A 41 15.52 -6.92 16.42
C GLY A 41 15.49 -5.48 16.94
N ALA A 42 16.60 -4.74 16.86
CA ALA A 42 16.65 -3.35 17.30
C ALA A 42 15.76 -2.44 16.42
N PHE A 43 15.81 -2.66 15.10
CA PHE A 43 14.93 -1.98 14.15
C PHE A 43 13.46 -2.31 14.43
N ILE A 44 13.14 -3.59 14.67
CA ILE A 44 11.76 -4.03 14.92
C ILE A 44 11.19 -3.35 16.17
N LEU A 45 11.96 -3.23 17.25
CA LEU A 45 11.51 -2.53 18.47
C LEU A 45 11.17 -1.06 18.21
N LEU A 46 12.07 -0.34 17.52
CA LEU A 46 11.85 1.06 17.11
C LEU A 46 10.66 1.20 16.16
N TYR A 47 10.51 0.27 15.23
CA TYR A 47 9.38 0.22 14.30
C TYR A 47 8.04 0.11 15.03
N PHE A 48 7.93 -0.78 16.02
CA PHE A 48 6.73 -0.90 16.85
C PHE A 48 6.45 0.36 17.66
N LEU A 49 7.49 0.99 18.21
CA LEU A 49 7.37 2.25 18.93
C LEU A 49 6.74 3.32 18.03
N PHE A 50 7.25 3.49 16.81
CA PHE A 50 6.69 4.45 15.87
C PHE A 50 5.28 4.10 15.40
N ILE A 51 4.93 2.81 15.27
CA ILE A 51 3.55 2.41 15.00
C ILE A 51 2.62 2.89 16.12
N VAL A 52 2.96 2.64 17.38
CA VAL A 52 2.10 2.99 18.52
C VAL A 52 1.95 4.50 18.65
N PHE A 53 3.05 5.24 18.55
CA PHE A 53 3.05 6.68 18.83
C PHE A 53 2.73 7.56 17.62
N LEU A 54 3.00 7.11 16.39
CA LEU A 54 2.75 7.90 15.18
C LEU A 54 1.75 7.21 14.25
N GLY A 55 1.91 5.92 13.98
CA GLY A 55 1.06 5.17 13.06
C GLY A 55 -0.42 5.16 13.48
N ILE A 56 -0.71 4.67 14.69
CA ILE A 56 -2.08 4.55 15.21
C ILE A 56 -2.77 5.93 15.27
N PRO A 57 -2.18 6.98 15.87
CA PRO A 57 -2.81 8.30 15.89
C PRO A 57 -3.07 8.86 14.49
N CYS A 58 -2.14 8.70 13.55
CA CYS A 58 -2.32 9.13 12.17
C CYS A 58 -3.49 8.41 11.49
N VAL A 59 -3.61 7.08 11.65
CA VAL A 59 -4.73 6.32 11.07
C VAL A 59 -6.06 6.75 11.67
N ILE A 60 -6.12 6.96 12.99
CA ILE A 60 -7.33 7.48 13.66
C ILE A 60 -7.69 8.86 13.10
N ALA A 61 -6.71 9.75 12.94
CA ALA A 61 -6.92 11.08 12.37
C ALA A 61 -7.48 11.00 10.93
N MET A 62 -6.91 10.15 10.08
CA MET A 62 -7.38 9.95 8.70
C MET A 62 -8.83 9.44 8.65
N ILE A 63 -9.18 8.46 9.49
CA ILE A 63 -10.55 7.95 9.59
C ILE A 63 -11.51 9.03 10.09
N CYS A 64 -11.10 9.83 11.09
CA CYS A 64 -11.90 10.94 11.60
C CYS A 64 -12.15 12.02 10.52
N ILE A 65 -11.12 12.39 9.77
CA ILE A 65 -11.21 13.37 8.68
C ILE A 65 -12.14 12.85 7.59
N GLY A 66 -11.94 11.62 7.13
CA GLY A 66 -12.78 11.02 6.07
C GLY A 66 -14.24 10.87 6.48
N ARG A 67 -14.50 10.44 7.72
CA ARG A 67 -15.86 10.26 8.24
C ARG A 67 -16.61 11.58 8.43
N ARG A 68 -15.93 12.64 8.88
CA ARG A 68 -16.52 13.97 9.06
C ARG A 68 -16.65 14.74 7.75
N GLY A 69 -15.67 14.60 6.86
CA GLY A 69 -15.62 15.29 5.58
C GLY A 69 -16.58 14.70 4.54
N GLY A 70 -16.74 13.38 4.49
CA GLY A 70 -17.70 12.72 3.58
C GLY A 70 -17.41 12.89 2.09
N HIS A 71 -16.18 13.28 1.73
CA HIS A 71 -15.74 13.58 0.38
C HIS A 71 -14.41 12.87 0.05
N SER A 72 -13.90 13.06 -1.18
CA SER A 72 -12.52 12.64 -1.54
C SER A 72 -11.49 13.22 -0.56
N PRO A 73 -10.25 12.68 -0.46
CA PRO A 73 -9.27 13.14 0.53
C PRO A 73 -9.07 14.68 0.54
N ALA A 74 -8.89 15.30 -0.63
CA ALA A 74 -8.77 16.75 -0.76
C ALA A 74 -10.09 17.50 -0.44
N GLY A 75 -11.24 16.92 -0.78
CA GLY A 75 -12.55 17.47 -0.44
C GLY A 75 -12.83 17.40 1.06
N SER A 76 -12.48 16.30 1.71
CA SER A 76 -12.70 16.06 3.14
C SER A 76 -11.83 16.97 4.00
N THR A 77 -10.55 17.16 3.64
CA THR A 77 -9.69 18.10 4.37
C THR A 77 -10.12 19.55 4.16
N LYS A 78 -10.58 19.92 2.95
CA LYS A 78 -11.18 21.24 2.71
C LYS A 78 -12.43 21.46 3.55
N ALA A 79 -13.40 20.54 3.46
CA ALA A 79 -14.68 20.66 4.13
C ALA A 79 -14.53 20.77 5.65
N LEU A 80 -13.64 19.94 6.22
CA LEU A 80 -13.34 19.99 7.64
C LEU A 80 -12.65 21.31 8.04
N ALA A 81 -11.70 21.80 7.24
CA ALA A 81 -11.02 23.05 7.54
C ALA A 81 -11.99 24.25 7.53
N VAL A 82 -12.91 24.31 6.55
CA VAL A 82 -13.94 25.35 6.49
C VAL A 82 -14.90 25.25 7.68
N ALA A 83 -15.33 24.03 8.04
CA ALA A 83 -16.23 23.81 9.18
C ALA A 83 -15.61 24.25 10.52
N GLU A 84 -14.29 24.17 10.66
CA GLU A 84 -13.53 24.58 11.85
C GLU A 84 -13.01 26.04 11.77
N GLY A 85 -13.48 26.83 10.80
CA GLY A 85 -13.05 28.23 10.61
C GLY A 85 -11.56 28.39 10.25
N ARG A 86 -10.96 27.37 9.65
CA ARG A 86 -9.56 27.36 9.20
C ARG A 86 -9.46 27.60 7.69
N SER A 87 -8.24 27.88 7.23
CA SER A 87 -7.96 28.15 5.81
C SER A 87 -8.35 26.97 4.90
N GLU A 88 -8.89 27.25 3.71
CA GLU A 88 -9.14 26.19 2.71
C GLU A 88 -7.87 25.51 2.19
N ASN A 89 -6.69 26.08 2.46
CA ASN A 89 -5.40 25.56 2.00
C ASN A 89 -5.06 24.18 2.57
N TRP A 90 -5.76 23.73 3.62
CA TRP A 90 -5.68 22.34 4.11
C TRP A 90 -6.10 21.30 3.06
N LYS A 91 -6.77 21.71 1.97
CA LYS A 91 -6.99 20.86 0.79
C LYS A 91 -5.69 20.32 0.17
N LEU A 92 -4.58 21.05 0.32
CA LEU A 92 -3.26 20.65 -0.19
C LEU A 92 -2.78 19.35 0.46
N LEU A 93 -3.08 19.14 1.75
CA LEU A 93 -2.72 17.90 2.44
C LEU A 93 -3.44 16.69 1.83
N GLY A 94 -4.71 16.84 1.45
CA GLY A 94 -5.45 15.78 0.78
C GLY A 94 -4.95 15.52 -0.64
N TRP A 95 -4.53 16.56 -1.37
CA TRP A 95 -3.87 16.40 -2.68
C TRP A 95 -2.52 15.70 -2.57
N LEU A 96 -1.71 16.03 -1.56
CA LEU A 96 -0.46 15.35 -1.27
C LEU A 96 -0.69 13.87 -0.99
N ALA A 97 -1.70 13.53 -0.18
CA ALA A 97 -2.05 12.15 0.12
C ALA A 97 -2.44 11.36 -1.14
N ILE A 98 -3.21 11.98 -2.06
CA ILE A 98 -3.55 11.37 -3.35
C ILE A 98 -2.29 11.16 -4.20
N GLY A 99 -1.39 12.14 -4.26
CA GLY A 99 -0.12 12.02 -5.00
C GLY A 99 0.78 10.92 -4.46
N VAL A 100 0.92 10.82 -3.13
CA VAL A 100 1.69 9.75 -2.49
C VAL A 100 1.07 8.38 -2.77
N ALA A 101 -0.26 8.26 -2.67
CA ALA A 101 -0.95 7.01 -2.97
C ALA A 101 -0.77 6.58 -4.44
N PHE A 102 -0.82 7.55 -5.37
CA PHE A 102 -0.59 7.30 -6.79
C PHE A 102 0.85 6.82 -7.06
N LEU A 103 1.85 7.50 -6.50
CA LEU A 103 3.25 7.08 -6.63
C LEU A 103 3.50 5.71 -5.99
N ALA A 104 2.91 5.45 -4.82
CA ALA A 104 2.98 4.14 -4.19
C ALA A 104 2.39 3.07 -5.11
N LEU A 105 1.23 3.32 -5.73
CA LEU A 105 0.59 2.38 -6.65
C LEU A 105 1.47 2.05 -7.86
N THR A 106 2.15 3.05 -8.44
CA THR A 106 3.07 2.81 -9.58
C THR A 106 4.26 1.93 -9.20
N PHE A 107 4.72 2.00 -7.94
CA PHE A 107 5.79 1.15 -7.46
C PHE A 107 5.28 -0.25 -7.11
N PHE A 108 4.14 -0.35 -6.42
CA PHE A 108 3.56 -1.63 -6.02
C PHE A 108 3.07 -2.47 -7.21
N SER A 109 2.65 -1.85 -8.32
CA SER A 109 2.27 -2.59 -9.53
C SER A 109 3.45 -3.38 -10.11
N VAL A 110 4.66 -2.84 -10.05
CA VAL A 110 5.88 -3.52 -10.51
C VAL A 110 6.15 -4.76 -9.66
N ILE A 111 6.14 -4.60 -8.33
CA ILE A 111 6.39 -5.69 -7.38
C ILE A 111 5.33 -6.79 -7.53
N ALA A 112 4.06 -6.41 -7.69
CA ALA A 112 2.99 -7.36 -7.90
C ALA A 112 3.13 -8.10 -9.25
N GLY A 113 3.67 -7.45 -10.28
CA GLY A 113 4.06 -8.09 -11.52
C GLY A 113 5.10 -9.19 -11.33
N TRP A 114 6.07 -9.01 -10.42
CA TRP A 114 7.03 -10.07 -10.07
C TRP A 114 6.33 -11.28 -9.46
N VAL A 115 5.40 -11.05 -8.54
CA VAL A 115 4.62 -12.13 -7.92
C VAL A 115 3.84 -12.93 -8.98
N LEU A 116 3.22 -12.26 -9.95
CA LEU A 116 2.56 -12.93 -11.07
C LEU A 116 3.54 -13.69 -11.95
N ALA A 117 4.73 -13.14 -12.22
CA ALA A 117 5.77 -13.81 -12.99
C ALA A 117 6.27 -15.10 -12.31
N TYR A 118 6.31 -15.13 -10.97
CA TYR A 118 6.67 -16.33 -10.21
C TYR A 118 5.55 -17.36 -10.09
N LEU A 119 4.29 -17.00 -10.37
CA LEU A 119 3.15 -17.89 -10.20
C LEU A 119 3.25 -19.17 -11.07
N PRO A 120 3.59 -19.12 -12.37
CA PRO A 120 3.78 -20.33 -13.17
C PRO A 120 4.88 -21.24 -12.63
N TYR A 121 6.00 -20.69 -12.15
CA TYR A 121 7.10 -21.45 -11.54
C TYR A 121 6.65 -22.13 -10.24
N SER A 122 5.81 -21.46 -9.45
CA SER A 122 5.23 -22.06 -8.24
C SER A 122 4.29 -23.21 -8.55
N LEU A 123 3.51 -23.11 -9.62
CA LEU A 123 2.53 -24.12 -10.01
C LEU A 123 3.16 -25.32 -10.72
N SER A 124 4.23 -25.10 -11.48
CA SER A 124 4.96 -26.15 -12.20
C SER A 124 5.96 -26.92 -11.33
N GLY A 125 6.16 -26.50 -10.08
CA GLY A 125 7.17 -27.08 -9.20
C GLY A 125 8.60 -26.62 -9.51
N GLY A 126 8.77 -25.52 -10.25
CA GLY A 126 10.08 -24.99 -10.67
C GLY A 126 11.00 -24.52 -9.55
N PHE A 127 10.52 -24.47 -8.30
CA PHE A 127 11.33 -24.16 -7.12
C PHE A 127 11.84 -25.42 -6.38
N VAL A 128 11.45 -26.62 -6.79
CA VAL A 128 11.87 -27.84 -6.11
C VAL A 128 13.33 -28.13 -6.43
N GLY A 129 14.18 -28.11 -5.40
CA GLY A 129 15.61 -28.40 -5.54
C GLY A 129 16.47 -27.26 -6.08
N ILE A 130 15.91 -26.06 -6.21
CA ILE A 130 16.65 -24.87 -6.65
C ILE A 130 17.72 -24.47 -5.62
N THR A 131 18.92 -24.19 -6.09
CA THR A 131 20.00 -23.65 -5.25
C THR A 131 19.81 -22.14 -5.01
N ALA A 132 20.56 -21.60 -4.04
CA ALA A 132 20.54 -20.16 -3.76
C ALA A 132 21.02 -19.32 -4.97
N GLU A 133 22.02 -19.82 -5.71
CA GLU A 133 22.56 -19.14 -6.89
C GLU A 133 21.57 -19.14 -8.06
N GLU A 134 20.92 -20.27 -8.34
CA GLU A 134 19.86 -20.38 -9.34
C GLU A 134 18.64 -19.50 -9.00
N SER A 135 18.32 -19.34 -7.72
CA SER A 135 17.24 -18.47 -7.27
C SER A 135 17.53 -17.00 -7.57
N VAL A 136 18.78 -16.57 -7.40
CA VAL A 136 19.23 -15.20 -7.73
C VAL A 136 19.22 -15.01 -9.24
N GLN A 137 19.75 -15.97 -10.00
CA GLN A 137 19.76 -15.90 -11.46
C GLN A 137 18.35 -15.81 -12.05
N LEU A 138 17.39 -16.59 -11.54
CA LEU A 138 15.99 -16.52 -11.96
C LEU A 138 15.40 -15.12 -11.71
N PHE A 139 15.70 -14.51 -10.58
CA PHE A 139 15.25 -13.16 -10.27
C PHE A 139 15.86 -12.11 -11.21
N ASP A 140 17.14 -12.24 -11.53
CA ASP A 140 17.84 -11.36 -12.46
C ASP A 140 17.30 -11.51 -13.88
N ASP A 141 17.03 -12.74 -14.33
CA ASP A 141 16.46 -13.02 -15.64
C ASP A 141 15.05 -12.42 -15.81
N ILE A 142 14.22 -12.51 -14.75
CA ILE A 142 12.89 -11.88 -14.73
C ILE A 142 13.04 -10.35 -14.87
N GLN A 143 13.96 -9.74 -14.13
CA GLN A 143 14.26 -8.30 -14.17
C GLN A 143 14.86 -7.84 -15.50
N ALA A 144 15.65 -8.67 -16.15
CA ALA A 144 16.32 -8.35 -17.40
C ALA A 144 15.37 -8.30 -18.61
N SER A 145 14.10 -8.70 -18.46
CA SER A 145 13.11 -8.74 -19.55
C SER A 145 12.06 -7.60 -19.45
N PRO A 146 12.25 -6.46 -20.13
CA PRO A 146 11.29 -5.35 -20.12
C PRO A 146 9.91 -5.74 -20.66
N LEU A 147 9.87 -6.58 -21.70
CA LEU A 147 8.63 -7.06 -22.29
C LEU A 147 7.88 -8.01 -21.36
N GLY A 148 8.59 -8.91 -20.67
CA GLY A 148 8.00 -9.79 -19.67
C GLY A 148 7.43 -9.01 -18.49
N MET A 149 8.18 -8.03 -17.97
CA MET A 149 7.71 -7.18 -16.88
C MET A 149 6.49 -6.35 -17.25
N THR A 150 6.47 -5.77 -18.46
CA THR A 150 5.33 -4.99 -18.95
C THR A 150 4.10 -5.87 -19.15
N PHE A 151 4.29 -7.10 -19.63
CA PHE A 151 3.21 -8.08 -19.77
C PHE A 151 2.56 -8.40 -18.42
N TRP A 152 3.36 -8.78 -17.40
CA TRP A 152 2.81 -9.11 -16.08
C TRP A 152 2.17 -7.93 -15.38
N GLN A 153 2.69 -6.71 -15.58
CA GLN A 153 2.03 -5.49 -15.13
C GLN A 153 0.70 -5.28 -15.86
N ALA A 154 0.64 -5.45 -17.18
CA ALA A 154 -0.59 -5.32 -17.94
C ALA A 154 -1.65 -6.33 -17.47
N CYS A 155 -1.28 -7.60 -17.24
CA CYS A 155 -2.17 -8.62 -16.70
C CYS A 155 -2.74 -8.28 -15.31
N LEU A 156 -2.10 -7.38 -14.56
CA LEU A 156 -2.62 -6.96 -13.25
C LEU A 156 -3.76 -5.93 -13.37
N TRP A 157 -3.84 -5.23 -14.49
CA TRP A 157 -4.83 -4.17 -14.74
C TRP A 157 -6.04 -4.61 -15.57
N TYR A 158 -6.03 -5.84 -16.10
CA TYR A 158 -7.11 -6.44 -16.90
C TYR A 158 -7.73 -7.64 -16.18
#